data_AF-A0A099NVW2-F1
#
_entry.id   AF-A0A099NVW2-F1
#
_cell.length_a   1.000
_cell.length_b   1.000
_cell.length_c   1.000
_cell.angle_alpha   90.00
_cell.angle_beta   90.00
_cell.angle_gamma   90.00
#
_symmetry.space_group_name_H-M   'P 1'
#
loop_
_entity.id
_entity.type
_entity.pdbx_description
1 polymer ?
#
loop_
_entity_poly.entity_id
_entity_poly.type
_entity_poly.pdbx_seq_one_letter_code
_entity_poly.pdbx_strand_id
1 'polypeptide(L)'
;MAEFAYNSSHQVSIGSSPFEVCYGYLPDLPMFISSSRVSSRRYSNKAEEFALEMKVIMENVKENMIEAQRSQETQHNKSRVYETFEVGDWILLHKDVYGSDRLYYKIQPVYYGPYKVVKKISDNAYEVDLPKTNKKDRVINVRWLRRFLQADKQFPKVPPRTIAEARSRLTEIIGIASIDETNDTLDVYWKDCDPCHSSSIPYSLFLEIPEDLQKTLWDNAKAIDNDNKLRDEVSKATG
;
A
#
# COMPACT_ATOMS: atom_id res chain seq x y z
N MET A 1 -38.03 6.48 5.96
CA MET A 1 -37.39 7.81 6.13
C MET A 1 -36.05 7.95 5.41
N ALA A 2 -35.17 6.94 5.41
CA ALA A 2 -33.81 7.08 4.85
C ALA A 2 -33.77 7.43 3.35
N GLU A 3 -34.61 6.79 2.54
CA GLU A 3 -34.69 7.03 1.08
C GLU A 3 -35.09 8.48 0.76
N PHE A 4 -36.15 8.99 1.39
CA PHE A 4 -36.59 10.37 1.20
C PHE A 4 -35.49 11.36 1.58
N ALA A 5 -34.84 11.16 2.73
CA ALA A 5 -33.76 12.01 3.19
C ALA A 5 -32.54 12.00 2.23
N TYR A 6 -32.20 10.84 1.67
CA TYR A 6 -31.13 10.71 0.68
C TYR A 6 -31.49 11.44 -0.63
N ASN A 7 -32.69 11.20 -1.17
CA ASN A 7 -33.12 11.78 -2.44
C ASN A 7 -33.38 13.29 -2.35
N SER A 8 -33.74 13.81 -1.17
CA SER A 8 -33.95 15.24 -0.92
C SER A 8 -32.68 15.98 -0.50
N SER A 9 -31.58 15.26 -0.21
CA SER A 9 -30.33 15.87 0.20
C SER A 9 -29.56 16.40 -1.01
N HIS A 10 -28.78 17.46 -0.79
CA HIS A 10 -27.93 18.03 -1.81
C HIS A 10 -26.74 17.10 -2.09
N GLN A 11 -26.51 16.78 -3.37
CA GLN A 11 -25.42 15.91 -3.78
C GLN A 11 -24.36 16.74 -4.51
N VAL A 12 -23.17 16.86 -3.92
CA VAL A 12 -22.08 17.72 -4.42
C VAL A 12 -21.69 17.42 -5.86
N SER A 13 -21.69 16.15 -6.27
CA SER A 13 -21.33 15.74 -7.65
C SER A 13 -22.35 16.16 -8.71
N ILE A 14 -23.59 16.42 -8.31
CA ILE A 14 -24.70 16.78 -9.19
C ILE A 14 -25.01 18.28 -9.07
N GLY A 15 -24.70 18.90 -7.92
CA GLY A 15 -25.01 20.29 -7.63
C GLY A 15 -26.45 20.54 -7.19
N SER A 16 -27.29 19.50 -7.13
CA SER A 16 -28.71 19.54 -6.76
C SER A 16 -29.10 18.26 -6.00
N SER A 17 -30.35 18.19 -5.53
CA SER A 17 -30.88 16.93 -4.97
C SER A 17 -31.37 15.98 -6.07
N PRO A 18 -31.20 14.66 -5.95
CA PRO A 18 -31.75 13.70 -6.92
C PRO A 18 -33.25 13.88 -7.18
N PHE A 19 -34.01 14.25 -6.15
CA PHE A 19 -35.44 14.53 -6.26
C PHE A 19 -35.71 15.75 -7.16
N GLU A 20 -34.99 16.85 -6.95
CA GLU A 20 -35.10 18.06 -7.77
C GLU A 20 -34.71 17.79 -9.23
N VAL A 21 -33.70 16.97 -9.47
CA VAL A 21 -33.31 16.58 -10.84
C VAL A 21 -34.39 15.75 -11.53
N CYS A 22 -35.09 14.89 -10.80
CA CYS A 22 -36.15 14.06 -11.38
C CYS A 22 -37.46 14.83 -11.59
N TYR A 23 -37.82 15.72 -10.66
CA TYR A 23 -39.14 16.33 -10.58
C TYR A 23 -39.16 17.85 -10.85
N GLY A 24 -38.00 18.51 -10.91
CA GLY A 24 -37.86 19.94 -11.15
C GLY A 24 -38.20 20.82 -9.95
N TYR A 25 -38.43 20.23 -8.78
CA TYR A 25 -38.72 20.94 -7.53
C TYR A 25 -38.24 20.17 -6.32
N LEU A 26 -37.99 20.86 -5.20
CA LEU A 26 -37.62 20.25 -3.93
C LEU A 26 -38.87 19.75 -3.18
N PRO A 27 -38.79 18.58 -2.52
CA PRO A 27 -39.91 18.04 -1.78
C PRO A 27 -40.15 18.87 -0.52
N ASP A 28 -41.42 19.09 -0.17
CA ASP A 28 -41.74 19.74 1.10
C ASP A 28 -41.35 18.81 2.26
N LEU A 29 -40.60 19.36 3.21
CA LEU A 29 -40.30 18.69 4.46
C LEU A 29 -41.63 18.38 5.19
N PRO A 30 -41.79 17.17 5.76
CA PRO A 30 -43.04 16.74 6.41
C PRO A 30 -43.59 17.72 7.46
N MET A 31 -42.71 18.52 8.07
CA MET A 31 -43.04 19.55 9.06
C MET A 31 -43.79 20.77 8.49
N PHE A 32 -43.75 21.00 7.18
CA PHE A 32 -44.30 22.21 6.53
C PHE A 32 -45.53 21.94 5.65
N ILE A 33 -46.09 20.73 5.71
CA ILE A 33 -47.30 20.35 4.97
C ILE A 33 -48.51 20.95 5.68
N SER A 34 -48.97 22.12 5.23
CA SER A 34 -50.27 22.71 5.58
C SER A 34 -51.26 22.51 4.43
N SER A 35 -52.53 22.22 4.73
CA SER A 35 -53.61 22.04 3.74
C SER A 35 -53.75 23.23 2.78
N SER A 36 -53.40 24.44 3.24
CA SER A 36 -53.36 25.66 2.44
C SER A 36 -52.27 25.62 1.34
N ARG A 37 -51.07 25.08 1.64
CA ARG A 37 -49.94 24.98 0.70
C ARG A 37 -50.08 23.87 -0.34
N VAL A 38 -50.77 22.78 0.01
CA VAL A 38 -51.11 21.70 -0.93
C VAL A 38 -52.07 22.21 -2.00
N SER A 39 -52.89 23.20 -1.67
CA SER A 39 -53.87 23.81 -2.57
C SER A 39 -53.26 24.83 -3.55
N SER A 40 -52.21 25.56 -3.13
CA SER A 40 -51.55 26.59 -3.94
C SER A 40 -50.57 26.05 -4.99
N ARG A 41 -50.22 24.76 -4.91
CA ARG A 41 -49.25 24.09 -5.82
C ARG A 41 -49.90 23.16 -6.84
N ARG A 42 -51.24 23.24 -7.01
CA ARG A 42 -51.89 22.71 -8.21
C ARG A 42 -51.46 23.58 -9.41
N TYR A 43 -50.30 23.24 -9.96
CA TYR A 43 -49.83 23.48 -11.32
C TYR A 43 -50.50 24.65 -12.06
N SER A 44 -49.81 25.80 -12.10
CA SER A 44 -50.17 26.94 -12.97
C SER A 44 -48.94 27.59 -13.59
N ASN A 45 -47.98 26.78 -14.04
CA ASN A 45 -46.97 27.22 -15.01
C ASN A 45 -47.39 26.60 -16.36
N LYS A 46 -47.25 27.34 -17.47
CA LYS A 46 -47.47 26.75 -18.79
C LYS A 46 -46.52 25.56 -18.91
N ALA A 47 -47.01 24.39 -19.31
CA ALA A 47 -46.20 23.16 -19.36
C ALA A 47 -44.87 23.33 -20.14
N GLU A 48 -44.84 24.26 -21.08
CA GLU A 48 -43.66 24.67 -21.83
C GLU A 48 -42.55 25.30 -20.97
N GLU A 49 -42.89 26.15 -19.99
CA GLU A 49 -41.92 26.79 -19.09
C GLU A 49 -41.26 25.76 -18.17
N PHE A 50 -42.05 24.83 -17.63
CA PHE A 50 -41.53 23.72 -16.82
C PHE A 50 -40.60 22.80 -17.62
N ALA A 51 -40.95 22.50 -18.88
CA ALA A 51 -40.10 21.70 -19.75
C ALA A 51 -38.76 22.41 -20.08
N LEU A 52 -38.77 23.74 -20.21
CA LEU A 52 -37.56 24.53 -20.38
C LEU A 52 -36.70 24.51 -19.11
N GLU A 53 -37.30 24.73 -17.94
CA GLU A 53 -36.61 24.71 -16.64
C GLU A 53 -35.96 23.34 -16.37
N MET A 54 -36.70 22.26 -16.64
CA MET A 54 -36.18 20.89 -16.53
C MET A 54 -34.99 20.63 -17.46
N LYS A 55 -35.00 21.17 -18.69
CA LYS A 55 -33.87 21.04 -19.62
C LYS A 55 -32.62 21.74 -19.07
N VAL A 56 -32.78 22.94 -18.51
CA VAL A 56 -31.68 23.69 -17.89
C VAL A 56 -31.11 22.91 -16.70
N ILE A 57 -31.96 22.35 -15.84
CA ILE A 57 -31.52 21.51 -14.71
C ILE A 57 -30.71 20.32 -15.22
N MET A 58 -31.20 19.59 -16.23
CA MET A 58 -30.49 18.44 -16.80
C MET A 58 -29.13 18.81 -17.41
N GLU A 59 -29.04 19.96 -18.07
CA GLU A 59 -27.79 20.44 -18.68
C GLU A 59 -26.75 20.77 -17.61
N ASN A 60 -27.13 21.52 -16.58
CA ASN A 60 -26.27 21.83 -15.44
C ASN A 60 -25.79 20.57 -14.70
N VAL A 61 -26.71 19.62 -14.47
CA VAL A 61 -26.39 18.34 -13.82
C VAL A 61 -25.35 17.56 -14.62
N LYS A 62 -25.49 17.54 -15.95
CA LYS A 62 -24.54 16.86 -16.84
C LYS A 62 -23.15 17.50 -16.76
N GLU A 63 -23.07 18.83 -16.78
CA GLU A 63 -21.81 19.55 -16.63
C GLU A 63 -21.14 19.27 -15.28
N ASN A 64 -21.90 19.38 -14.19
CA ASN A 64 -21.42 19.11 -12.83
C ASN A 64 -20.90 17.67 -12.69
N MET A 65 -21.59 16.68 -13.27
CA MET A 65 -21.13 15.29 -13.23
C MET A 65 -19.81 15.08 -13.98
N ILE A 66 -19.63 15.74 -15.12
CA ILE A 66 -18.38 15.66 -15.89
C ILE A 66 -17.22 16.27 -15.08
N GLU A 67 -17.43 17.42 -14.46
CA GLU A 67 -16.43 18.08 -13.62
C GLU A 67 -16.10 17.26 -12.37
N ALA A 68 -17.13 16.73 -11.70
CA ALA A 68 -16.96 15.88 -10.54
C ALA A 68 -16.19 14.60 -10.89
N GLN A 69 -16.50 13.96 -12.02
CA GLN A 69 -15.80 12.78 -12.48
C GLN A 69 -14.32 13.08 -12.78
N ARG A 70 -14.03 14.20 -13.45
CA ARG A 70 -12.64 14.64 -13.71
C ARG A 70 -11.88 14.90 -12.39
N SER A 71 -12.51 15.57 -11.44
CA SER A 71 -11.92 15.86 -10.13
C SER A 71 -11.65 14.58 -9.33
N GLN A 72 -12.60 13.64 -9.34
CA GLN A 72 -12.43 12.33 -8.71
C GLN A 72 -11.31 11.52 -9.37
N GLU A 73 -11.23 11.52 -10.70
CA GLU A 73 -10.18 10.83 -11.45
C GLU A 73 -8.80 11.40 -11.11
N THR A 74 -8.63 12.73 -11.16
CA THR A 74 -7.36 13.36 -10.80
C THR A 74 -6.96 13.05 -9.37
N GLN A 75 -7.90 13.13 -8.41
CA GLN A 75 -7.62 12.84 -7.01
C GLN A 75 -7.27 11.37 -6.78
N HIS A 76 -8.00 10.45 -7.41
CA HIS A 76 -7.76 9.01 -7.28
C HIS A 76 -6.45 8.58 -7.93
N ASN A 77 -6.08 9.19 -9.07
CA ASN A 77 -4.85 8.83 -9.78
C ASN A 77 -3.57 9.39 -9.14
N LYS A 78 -3.65 10.37 -8.23
CA LYS A 78 -2.48 10.97 -7.54
C LYS A 78 -1.61 9.95 -6.80
N SER A 79 -2.22 8.96 -6.16
CA SER A 79 -1.52 7.94 -5.37
C SER A 79 -1.33 6.61 -6.12
N ARG A 80 -1.72 6.56 -7.40
CA ARG A 80 -1.69 5.32 -8.16
C ARG A 80 -0.29 5.04 -8.67
N VAL A 81 0.29 3.94 -8.22
CA VAL A 81 1.54 3.40 -8.76
C VAL A 81 1.21 2.46 -9.92
N TYR A 82 1.72 2.77 -11.11
CA TYR A 82 1.57 1.91 -12.28
C TYR A 82 2.70 0.87 -12.28
N GLU A 83 2.37 -0.35 -11.87
CA GLU A 83 3.27 -1.48 -12.03
C GLU A 83 2.85 -2.29 -13.25
N THR A 84 3.77 -2.48 -14.20
CA THR A 84 3.55 -3.26 -15.42
C THR A 84 4.43 -4.49 -15.42
N PHE A 85 3.90 -5.58 -15.96
CA PHE A 85 4.58 -6.87 -16.03
C PHE A 85 4.64 -7.35 -17.48
N GLU A 86 5.72 -8.03 -17.83
CA GLU A 86 5.89 -8.66 -19.14
C GLU A 86 5.64 -10.16 -19.06
N VAL A 87 5.39 -10.77 -20.22
CA VAL A 87 5.23 -12.23 -20.29
C VAL A 87 6.57 -12.87 -19.94
N GLY A 88 6.54 -13.71 -18.91
CA GLY A 88 7.70 -14.41 -18.40
C GLY A 88 8.27 -13.85 -17.10
N ASP A 89 7.79 -12.70 -16.63
CA ASP A 89 8.14 -12.16 -15.33
C ASP A 89 7.68 -13.08 -14.20
N TRP A 90 8.49 -13.11 -13.15
CA TRP A 90 8.13 -13.75 -11.89
C TRP A 90 7.42 -12.76 -10.98
N ILE A 91 6.28 -13.19 -10.45
CA ILE A 91 5.40 -12.39 -9.61
C ILE A 91 5.00 -13.15 -8.36
N LEU A 92 4.75 -12.40 -7.31
CA LEU A 92 4.15 -12.85 -6.07
C LEU A 92 2.65 -12.53 -6.09
N LEU A 93 1.84 -13.45 -5.59
CA LEU A 93 0.39 -13.32 -5.58
C LEU A 93 -0.15 -12.99 -4.19
N HIS A 94 -0.91 -11.91 -4.05
CA HIS A 94 -1.51 -11.54 -2.77
C HIS A 94 -2.54 -12.57 -2.28
N LYS A 95 -2.66 -12.74 -0.96
CA LYS A 95 -3.55 -13.77 -0.40
C LYS A 95 -5.03 -13.55 -0.67
N ASP A 96 -5.47 -12.29 -0.79
CA ASP A 96 -6.89 -11.93 -0.90
C ASP A 96 -7.49 -12.02 -2.30
N VAL A 97 -6.72 -12.45 -3.31
CA VAL A 97 -7.18 -12.53 -4.71
C VAL A 97 -8.47 -13.33 -4.88
N TYR A 98 -8.71 -14.33 -4.03
CA TYR A 98 -9.85 -15.25 -4.15
C TYR A 98 -10.85 -15.13 -3.01
N GLY A 99 -10.76 -14.07 -2.21
CA GLY A 99 -11.49 -13.96 -0.96
C GLY A 99 -10.93 -14.90 0.11
N SER A 100 -10.83 -14.40 1.33
CA SER A 100 -10.30 -15.15 2.46
C SER A 100 -11.42 -15.41 3.47
N ASP A 101 -12.10 -16.56 3.37
CA ASP A 101 -12.67 -17.21 4.56
C ASP A 101 -11.70 -18.33 4.96
N ARG A 102 -10.58 -17.93 5.57
CA ARG A 102 -9.45 -18.82 5.82
C ARG A 102 -9.15 -18.88 7.30
N LEU A 103 -9.13 -20.11 7.81
CA LEU A 103 -8.67 -20.42 9.16
C LEU A 103 -7.23 -19.90 9.33
N TYR A 104 -6.99 -19.15 10.40
CA TYR A 104 -5.69 -18.56 10.75
C TYR A 104 -5.16 -17.45 9.83
N TYR A 105 -6.03 -16.51 9.41
CA TYR A 105 -5.67 -15.36 8.56
C TYR A 105 -4.42 -14.55 9.00
N LYS A 106 -4.16 -14.47 10.33
CA LYS A 106 -3.04 -13.70 10.90
C LYS A 106 -1.65 -14.30 10.67
N ILE A 107 -1.54 -15.63 10.58
CA ILE A 107 -0.24 -16.32 10.45
C ILE A 107 0.09 -16.73 9.00
N GLN A 108 -0.87 -16.58 8.08
CA GLN A 108 -0.63 -16.90 6.68
C GLN A 108 0.25 -15.84 6.01
N PRO A 109 1.16 -16.25 5.11
CA PRO A 109 1.97 -15.31 4.36
C PRO A 109 1.07 -14.39 3.53
N VAL A 110 1.44 -13.12 3.46
CA VAL A 110 0.68 -12.09 2.72
C VAL A 110 0.71 -12.36 1.21
N TYR A 111 1.83 -12.89 0.72
CA TYR A 111 2.03 -13.23 -0.67
C TYR A 111 2.42 -14.70 -0.82
N TYR A 112 1.96 -15.33 -1.90
CA TYR A 112 2.24 -16.72 -2.25
C TYR A 112 3.05 -16.80 -3.53
N GLY A 113 4.06 -17.67 -3.49
CA GLY A 113 4.80 -18.23 -4.63
C GLY A 113 5.50 -17.22 -5.52
N PRO A 114 6.63 -17.55 -6.16
CA PRO A 114 6.93 -16.99 -7.45
C PRO A 114 6.09 -17.74 -8.50
N TYR A 115 5.17 -17.05 -9.15
CA TYR A 115 4.44 -17.53 -10.31
C TYR A 115 4.88 -16.78 -11.55
N LYS A 116 4.77 -17.41 -12.71
CA LYS A 116 5.17 -16.79 -13.97
C LYS A 116 3.97 -16.15 -14.66
N VAL A 117 4.15 -14.96 -15.20
CA VAL A 117 3.15 -14.32 -16.07
C VAL A 117 3.15 -15.04 -17.42
N VAL A 118 2.00 -15.58 -17.82
CA VAL A 118 1.81 -16.32 -19.08
C VAL A 118 1.38 -15.39 -20.19
N LYS A 119 0.47 -14.46 -19.88
CA LYS A 119 -0.13 -13.58 -20.87
C LYS A 119 -0.56 -12.26 -20.25
N LYS A 120 -0.34 -11.16 -20.97
CA LYS A 120 -0.93 -9.85 -20.66
C LYS A 120 -2.28 -9.73 -21.36
N ILE A 121 -3.36 -9.56 -20.58
CA ILE A 121 -4.72 -9.39 -21.13
C ILE A 121 -5.04 -7.91 -21.25
N SER A 122 -4.74 -7.13 -20.21
CA SER A 122 -4.80 -5.67 -20.18
C SER A 122 -3.74 -5.11 -19.24
N ASP A 123 -3.56 -3.79 -19.21
CA ASP A 123 -2.62 -3.16 -18.25
C ASP A 123 -2.97 -3.45 -16.78
N ASN A 124 -4.24 -3.79 -16.50
CA ASN A 124 -4.75 -4.04 -15.17
C ASN A 124 -4.96 -5.53 -14.88
N ALA A 125 -4.82 -6.43 -15.86
CA ALA A 125 -5.13 -7.85 -15.70
C ALA A 125 -4.16 -8.77 -16.47
N TYR A 126 -3.60 -9.74 -15.74
CA TYR A 126 -2.59 -10.66 -16.24
C TYR A 126 -3.01 -12.10 -15.99
N GLU A 127 -2.68 -12.98 -16.93
CA GLU A 127 -2.84 -14.43 -16.78
C GLU A 127 -1.57 -15.01 -16.14
N VAL A 128 -1.75 -15.75 -15.06
CA VAL A 128 -0.67 -16.28 -14.23
C VAL A 128 -0.65 -17.80 -14.29
N ASP A 129 0.56 -18.38 -14.33
CA ASP A 129 0.73 -19.83 -14.33
C ASP A 129 0.50 -20.42 -12.93
N LEU A 130 -0.76 -20.71 -12.63
CA LEU A 130 -1.16 -21.35 -11.39
C LEU A 130 -1.25 -22.89 -11.57
N PRO A 131 -0.81 -23.67 -10.57
CA PRO A 131 -0.98 -25.11 -10.58
C PRO A 131 -2.46 -25.47 -10.64
N LYS A 132 -2.79 -26.47 -11.49
CA LYS A 132 -4.18 -26.89 -11.79
C LYS A 132 -5.02 -27.23 -10.56
N THR A 133 -4.38 -27.66 -9.48
CA THR A 133 -5.04 -28.05 -8.23
C THR A 133 -5.64 -26.87 -7.46
N ASN A 134 -5.07 -25.68 -7.60
CA ASN A 134 -5.28 -24.66 -6.58
C ASN A 134 -6.50 -23.78 -6.83
N LYS A 135 -6.80 -23.30 -8.05
CA LYS A 135 -7.80 -22.24 -8.27
C LYS A 135 -8.38 -22.20 -9.70
N LYS A 136 -9.66 -21.82 -9.83
CA LYS A 136 -10.42 -21.79 -11.11
C LYS A 136 -9.99 -20.66 -12.05
N ASP A 137 -9.74 -19.46 -11.51
CA ASP A 137 -9.44 -18.27 -12.32
C ASP A 137 -7.94 -17.96 -12.34
N ARG A 138 -7.37 -17.88 -13.54
CA ARG A 138 -5.94 -17.57 -13.79
C ARG A 138 -5.70 -16.09 -14.10
N VAL A 139 -6.76 -15.34 -14.36
CA VAL A 139 -6.71 -13.92 -14.71
C VAL A 139 -6.82 -13.10 -13.43
N ILE A 140 -5.76 -12.35 -13.12
CA ILE A 140 -5.61 -11.67 -11.83
C ILE A 140 -5.35 -10.19 -12.07
N ASN A 141 -5.98 -9.35 -11.26
CA ASN A 141 -5.79 -7.92 -11.29
C ASN A 141 -4.39 -7.53 -10.78
N VAL A 142 -3.75 -6.56 -11.45
CA VAL A 142 -2.41 -6.06 -11.13
C VAL A 142 -2.25 -5.60 -9.68
N ARG A 143 -3.33 -5.09 -9.05
CA ARG A 143 -3.36 -4.70 -7.64
C ARG A 143 -2.93 -5.81 -6.69
N TRP A 144 -3.12 -7.06 -7.09
CA TRP A 144 -2.79 -8.22 -6.28
C TRP A 144 -1.48 -8.89 -6.67
N LEU A 145 -0.76 -8.32 -7.62
CA LEU A 145 0.51 -8.81 -8.11
C LEU A 145 1.62 -7.95 -7.51
N ARG A 146 2.76 -8.57 -7.26
CA ARG A 146 3.98 -7.85 -6.86
C ARG A 146 5.16 -8.49 -7.58
N ARG A 147 6.11 -7.69 -8.06
CA ARG A 147 7.31 -8.23 -8.71
C ARG A 147 8.10 -9.12 -7.76
N PHE A 148 8.47 -10.31 -8.23
CA PHE A 148 9.38 -11.17 -7.50
C PHE A 148 10.82 -10.76 -7.85
N LEU A 149 11.54 -10.21 -6.88
CA LEU A 149 12.96 -9.95 -6.98
C LEU A 149 13.69 -11.20 -6.49
N GLN A 150 14.27 -11.97 -7.41
CA GLN A 150 15.17 -13.05 -7.04
C GLN A 150 16.41 -12.40 -6.42
N ALA A 151 16.57 -12.52 -5.10
CA ALA A 151 17.77 -12.04 -4.45
C ALA A 151 18.94 -12.91 -4.93
N ASP A 152 19.82 -12.32 -5.74
CA ASP A 152 21.06 -12.95 -6.20
C ASP A 152 22.08 -13.16 -5.06
N LYS A 153 21.77 -12.65 -3.87
CA LYS A 153 22.60 -12.80 -2.67
C LYS A 153 22.40 -14.19 -2.09
N GLN A 154 23.10 -15.17 -2.65
CA GLN A 154 23.36 -16.39 -1.93
C GLN A 154 24.29 -16.03 -0.76
N PHE A 155 23.76 -16.06 0.45
CA PHE A 155 24.56 -16.06 1.67
C PHE A 155 24.79 -17.54 2.03
N PRO A 156 25.89 -18.16 1.57
CA PRO A 156 26.09 -19.59 1.75
C PRO A 156 26.31 -19.96 3.23
N LYS A 157 26.62 -19.00 4.10
CA LYS A 157 26.90 -19.23 5.51
C LYS A 157 25.82 -18.62 6.41
N VAL A 158 25.58 -19.29 7.53
CA VAL A 158 24.74 -18.80 8.63
C VAL A 158 25.67 -18.21 9.69
N PRO A 159 25.28 -17.13 10.41
CA PRO A 159 26.04 -16.65 11.54
C PRO A 159 26.19 -17.75 12.61
N PRO A 160 27.34 -17.81 13.31
CA PRO A 160 27.59 -18.80 14.33
C PRO A 160 26.58 -18.67 15.47
N ARG A 161 26.07 -19.81 15.95
CA ARG A 161 25.07 -19.84 17.03
C ARG A 161 25.68 -20.04 18.42
N THR A 162 26.91 -20.54 18.47
CA THR A 162 27.57 -20.93 19.72
C THR A 162 28.93 -20.24 19.83
N ILE A 163 29.36 -19.95 21.07
CA ILE A 163 30.63 -19.25 21.37
C ILE A 163 31.84 -19.99 20.77
N ALA A 164 31.85 -21.32 20.82
CA ALA A 164 32.94 -22.13 20.24
C ALA A 164 33.03 -22.00 18.71
N GLU A 165 31.88 -21.89 18.04
CA GLU A 165 31.79 -21.69 16.59
C GLU A 165 32.23 -20.27 16.20
N ALA A 166 31.80 -19.28 16.96
CA ALA A 166 32.21 -17.88 16.79
C ALA A 166 33.73 -17.72 16.97
N ARG A 167 34.31 -18.37 17.98
CA ARG A 167 35.76 -18.38 18.23
C ARG A 167 36.58 -18.90 17.05
N SER A 168 36.07 -19.95 16.39
CA SER A 168 36.74 -20.58 15.24
C SER A 168 36.65 -19.73 13.96
N ARG A 169 35.75 -18.74 13.93
CA ARG A 169 35.46 -17.90 12.75
C ARG A 169 35.78 -16.43 12.96
N LEU A 170 36.53 -16.06 14.01
CA LEU A 170 36.82 -14.68 14.40
C LEU A 170 37.39 -13.80 13.28
N THR A 171 38.16 -14.37 12.36
CA THR A 171 38.72 -13.65 11.20
C THR A 171 37.69 -13.35 10.09
N GLU A 172 36.49 -13.92 10.19
CA GLU A 172 35.39 -13.69 9.24
C GLU A 172 34.49 -12.51 9.63
N ILE A 173 34.81 -11.78 10.72
CA ILE A 173 34.03 -10.61 11.13
C ILE A 173 34.31 -9.45 10.16
N ILE A 174 33.23 -8.85 9.63
CA ILE A 174 33.27 -7.75 8.66
C ILE A 174 32.97 -6.40 9.31
N GLY A 175 32.13 -6.38 10.32
CA GLY A 175 31.69 -5.12 10.92
C GLY A 175 31.07 -5.31 12.30
N ILE A 176 31.06 -4.21 13.07
CA ILE A 176 30.37 -4.10 14.36
C ILE A 176 29.06 -3.34 14.09
N ALA A 177 27.95 -3.92 14.50
CA ALA A 177 26.60 -3.37 14.34
C ALA A 177 26.20 -2.49 15.53
N SER A 178 26.41 -3.00 16.75
CA SER A 178 26.07 -2.33 18.00
C SER A 178 26.97 -2.80 19.13
N ILE A 179 27.07 -1.96 20.16
CA ILE A 179 27.83 -2.23 21.38
C ILE A 179 26.83 -2.16 22.54
N ASP A 180 26.67 -3.28 23.24
CA ASP A 180 25.85 -3.34 24.45
C ASP A 180 26.76 -3.26 25.69
N GLU A 181 26.93 -2.05 26.21
CA GLU A 181 27.77 -1.78 27.38
C GLU A 181 27.26 -2.47 28.66
N THR A 182 25.96 -2.79 28.73
CA THR A 182 25.32 -3.38 29.92
C THR A 182 25.68 -4.85 30.11
N ASN A 183 25.81 -5.59 29.01
CA ASN A 183 26.10 -7.03 29.01
C ASN A 183 27.53 -7.33 28.52
N ASP A 184 28.32 -6.31 28.20
CA ASP A 184 29.68 -6.42 27.64
C ASP A 184 29.70 -7.31 26.37
N THR A 185 28.70 -7.09 25.50
CA THR A 185 28.51 -7.84 24.25
C THR A 185 28.56 -6.92 23.04
N LEU A 186 29.08 -7.46 21.94
CA LEU A 186 29.19 -6.80 20.64
C LEU A 186 28.34 -7.56 19.63
N ASP A 187 27.47 -6.84 18.92
CA ASP A 187 26.77 -7.39 17.77
C ASP A 187 27.64 -7.25 16.54
N VAL A 188 27.97 -8.37 15.89
CA VAL A 188 28.89 -8.40 14.75
C VAL A 188 28.27 -9.01 13.51
N TYR A 189 28.72 -8.51 12.35
CA TYR A 189 28.41 -9.05 11.04
C TYR A 189 29.51 -10.00 10.56
N TRP A 190 29.09 -11.08 9.91
CA TRP A 190 29.97 -12.16 9.44
C TRP A 190 30.08 -12.16 7.93
N LYS A 191 31.22 -12.62 7.44
CA LYS A 191 31.48 -12.84 6.02
C LYS A 191 30.60 -13.94 5.44
N ASP A 192 30.08 -13.66 4.25
CA ASP A 192 29.20 -14.54 3.48
C ASP A 192 27.88 -14.89 4.19
N CYS A 193 27.52 -14.11 5.22
CA CYS A 193 26.24 -14.16 5.93
C CYS A 193 25.35 -12.99 5.52
N ASP A 194 24.04 -13.14 5.74
CA ASP A 194 23.07 -12.09 5.47
C ASP A 194 23.34 -10.85 6.35
N PRO A 195 23.54 -9.65 5.77
CA PRO A 195 23.83 -8.42 6.51
C PRO A 195 22.67 -7.96 7.40
N CYS A 196 21.48 -8.53 7.27
CA CYS A 196 20.38 -8.29 8.21
C CYS A 196 20.49 -9.12 9.50
N HIS A 197 21.38 -10.11 9.54
CA HIS A 197 21.56 -10.98 10.71
C HIS A 197 22.91 -10.68 11.39
N SER A 198 22.84 -10.05 12.55
CA SER A 198 23.97 -9.95 13.48
C SER A 198 23.99 -11.15 14.43
N SER A 199 25.14 -11.40 15.06
CA SER A 199 25.21 -12.24 16.25
C SER A 199 25.93 -11.52 17.37
N SER A 200 25.43 -11.68 18.60
CA SER A 200 26.07 -11.14 19.79
C SER A 200 27.24 -12.01 20.22
N ILE A 201 28.43 -11.42 20.33
CA ILE A 201 29.62 -12.06 20.89
C ILE A 201 30.09 -11.31 22.15
N PRO A 202 30.64 -11.99 23.16
CA PRO A 202 31.24 -11.30 24.31
C PRO A 202 32.44 -10.44 23.89
N TYR A 203 32.65 -9.31 24.56
CA TYR A 203 33.81 -8.44 24.33
C TYR A 203 35.14 -9.18 24.52
N SER A 204 35.20 -10.07 25.51
CA SER A 204 36.36 -10.94 25.76
C SER A 204 36.75 -11.79 24.55
N LEU A 205 35.77 -12.25 23.76
CA LEU A 205 36.01 -13.04 22.55
C LEU A 205 36.50 -12.15 21.40
N PHE A 206 36.05 -10.90 21.33
CA PHE A 206 36.48 -9.93 20.33
C PHE A 206 37.97 -9.56 20.50
N LEU A 207 38.47 -9.54 21.73
CA LEU A 207 39.89 -9.29 22.01
C LEU A 207 40.83 -10.38 21.48
N GLU A 208 40.32 -11.58 21.17
CA GLU A 208 41.11 -12.67 20.59
C GLU A 208 41.37 -12.51 19.07
N ILE A 209 40.72 -11.54 18.43
CA ILE A 209 40.90 -11.21 17.00
C ILE A 209 42.29 -10.59 16.78
N PRO A 210 42.94 -10.73 15.60
CA PRO A 210 44.16 -9.99 15.28
C PRO A 210 44.00 -8.47 15.44
N GLU A 211 44.98 -7.81 16.07
CA GLU A 211 44.92 -6.37 16.40
C GLU A 211 44.68 -5.45 15.19
N ASP A 212 45.21 -5.82 14.02
CA ASP A 212 45.01 -5.08 12.77
C ASP A 212 43.53 -5.08 12.35
N LEU A 213 42.89 -6.25 12.43
CA LEU A 213 41.47 -6.38 12.11
C LEU A 213 40.60 -5.66 13.15
N GLN A 214 40.95 -5.75 14.44
CA GLN A 214 40.25 -5.01 15.50
C GLN A 214 40.24 -3.49 15.22
N LYS A 215 41.39 -2.91 14.88
CA LYS A 215 41.49 -1.47 14.55
C LYS A 215 40.61 -1.10 13.38
N THR A 216 40.67 -1.87 12.28
CA THR A 216 39.84 -1.60 11.10
C THR A 216 38.33 -1.68 11.40
N LEU A 217 37.90 -2.66 12.21
CA LEU A 217 36.49 -2.80 12.60
C LEU A 217 36.02 -1.61 13.45
N TRP A 218 36.86 -1.15 14.39
CA TRP A 218 36.58 0.02 15.20
C TRP A 218 36.55 1.32 14.40
N ASP A 219 37.46 1.50 13.46
CA ASP A 219 37.52 2.68 12.60
C ASP A 219 36.29 2.74 11.67
N ASN A 220 35.88 1.59 11.11
CA ASN A 220 34.65 1.48 10.33
C ASN A 220 33.40 1.77 11.17
N ALA A 221 33.33 1.23 12.39
CA ALA A 221 32.22 1.47 13.30
C ALA A 221 32.07 2.96 13.65
N LYS A 222 33.19 3.63 13.95
CA LYS A 222 33.23 5.09 14.21
C LYS A 222 32.82 5.92 12.99
N ALA A 223 33.25 5.51 11.79
CA ALA A 223 32.88 6.20 10.56
C ALA A 223 31.36 6.14 10.31
N ILE A 224 30.74 4.97 10.54
CA ILE A 224 29.29 4.78 10.39
C ILE A 224 28.50 5.60 11.43
N ASP A 225 28.94 5.63 12.69
CA ASP A 225 28.29 6.42 13.74
C ASP A 225 28.32 7.93 13.44
N ASN A 226 29.44 8.44 12.91
CA ASN A 226 29.56 9.82 12.48
C ASN A 226 28.64 10.16 11.29
N ASP A 227 28.51 9.27 10.30
CA ASP A 227 27.62 9.48 9.15
C ASP A 227 26.13 9.45 9.57
N ASN A 228 25.76 8.57 10.50
CA ASN A 228 24.41 8.53 11.05
C ASN A 228 24.07 9.81 11.83
N LYS A 229 24.98 10.32 12.66
CA LYS A 229 24.81 11.59 13.37
C LYS A 229 24.63 12.77 12.41
N LEU A 230 25.42 12.84 11.34
CA LEU A 230 25.31 13.88 10.31
C LEU A 230 23.96 13.81 9.57
N ARG A 231 23.47 12.61 9.24
CA ARG A 231 22.16 12.42 8.58
C ARG A 231 20.99 12.83 9.47
N ASP A 232 21.06 12.53 10.77
CA ASP A 232 20.04 12.92 11.74
C ASP A 232 19.99 14.44 11.94
N GLU A 233 21.13 15.12 11.89
CA GLU A 233 21.23 16.59 11.94
C GLU A 233 20.64 17.25 10.68
N VAL A 234 20.94 16.73 9.50
CA VAL A 234 20.38 17.22 8.22
C VAL A 234 18.86 16.98 8.16
N SER A 235 18.37 15.83 8.63
CA SER A 235 16.94 15.54 8.69
C SER A 235 16.19 16.44 9.68
N LYS A 236 16.83 16.90 10.76
CA LYS A 236 16.27 17.88 11.70
C LYS A 236 16.30 19.32 11.17
N ALA A 237 17.25 19.65 10.30
CA ALA A 237 17.35 20.98 9.69
C ALA A 237 16.40 21.20 8.51
N THR A 238 15.82 20.13 7.95
CA THR A 238 14.98 20.16 6.74
C THR A 238 13.49 19.87 7.02
N GLY A 239 13.10 19.66 8.28
CA GLY A 239 11.71 19.51 8.74
C GLY A 239 11.25 20.72 9.53
#